data_AF-A0A812XYG0-F1
#
_entry.id   AF-A0A812XYG0-F1
#
_cell.length_a   1.000
_cell.length_b   1.000
_cell.length_c   1.000
_cell.angle_alpha   90.00
_cell.angle_beta   90.00
_cell.angle_gamma   90.00
#
_symmetry.space_group_name_H-M   'P 1'
#
loop_
_entity.id
_entity.type
_entity.pdbx_description
1 polymer ?
#
loop_
_entity_poly.entity_id
_entity_poly.type
_entity_poly.pdbx_seq_one_letter_code
_entity_poly.pdbx_strand_id
1 'polypeptide(L)'
;MEPFRFIGNLAPSKYKYVPTYIRVIHSLPHLVLLVGTGATLMLMVRIIMEYRNWYNVQHTNTDIVVFVLCFSYGLFCLQQFFKHLVEYSVDLQTRSVRLQASKHQVSQTFNETVTDLDAMLNKSADTQAALAERGLDSHRRDFHAFLLKGMARRLSGSAAGISTQSFISFMIPYLEIFKECSVDPIGEPYILATTEELQEKCSTPGQVAELVGNRAKGKEVKFLSHQVEEAKKKTSGLRQKWKKVTHVPKKVLKLTGISRFFKKRTKSSQKPADEEEGAFGSFSHDAVTEPRELKWFRFEPGCGIGMETTADEEDGPYPIQVKGFVFTCTVLSVEHVRLLLSFVAGLPLLILSFFAVSDPSRALILSIGVALICILFVLHDFLEIDAVQRMEIQIQEMQAAVAMVQQRREKMLEFFGKVHQLADLWLFRTLPRLELMKLLGESLQDAEDADVAKLMADITSKVSELEASLITLSDWNCDELPRESKKQVADAITKLTRLLAEQTLEQMPAASKELSQLRAAALATTA
;
A
#
# COMPACT_ATOMS: atom_id res chain seq x y z
N MET A 1 7.80 -36.37 -11.79
CA MET A 1 7.69 -37.84 -11.78
C MET A 1 6.24 -38.14 -12.09
N GLU A 2 5.96 -39.05 -13.02
CA GLU A 2 4.59 -39.51 -13.20
C GLU A 2 4.13 -40.20 -11.91
N PRO A 3 2.88 -39.96 -11.45
CA PRO A 3 2.38 -40.60 -10.24
C PRO A 3 2.42 -42.12 -10.40
N PHE A 4 2.85 -42.84 -9.36
CA PHE A 4 2.84 -44.30 -9.38
C PHE A 4 1.38 -44.78 -9.43
N ARG A 5 0.89 -45.13 -10.62
CA ARG A 5 -0.45 -45.70 -10.81
C ARG A 5 -0.45 -47.15 -10.37
N PHE A 6 -0.59 -47.38 -9.06
CA PHE A 6 -0.38 -48.70 -8.47
C PHE A 6 -1.53 -49.70 -8.77
N ILE A 7 -2.78 -49.23 -8.96
CA ILE A 7 -3.95 -50.15 -9.02
C ILE A 7 -4.93 -49.83 -10.17
N GLY A 8 -4.94 -48.60 -10.69
CA GLY A 8 -6.01 -48.11 -11.58
C GLY A 8 -6.17 -48.81 -12.93
N ASN A 9 -5.10 -49.40 -13.48
CA ASN A 9 -5.15 -49.99 -14.83
C ASN A 9 -5.58 -51.46 -14.84
N LEU A 10 -5.65 -52.14 -13.69
CA LEU A 10 -5.87 -53.59 -13.63
C LEU A 10 -7.36 -53.98 -13.60
N ALA A 11 -8.28 -53.12 -13.11
CA ALA A 11 -9.74 -53.38 -13.14
C ALA A 11 -10.59 -52.13 -12.77
N PRO A 12 -10.80 -51.15 -13.67
CA PRO A 12 -11.49 -49.89 -13.36
C PRO A 12 -12.93 -50.07 -12.82
N SER A 13 -13.63 -51.15 -13.18
CA SER A 13 -14.99 -51.43 -12.71
C SER A 13 -15.07 -51.89 -11.25
N LYS A 14 -14.05 -52.59 -10.74
CA LYS A 14 -14.07 -53.16 -9.37
C LYS A 14 -13.71 -52.15 -8.29
N TYR A 15 -13.01 -51.07 -8.65
CA TYR A 15 -12.51 -50.10 -7.67
C TYR A 15 -13.38 -48.86 -7.51
N LYS A 16 -14.58 -48.77 -8.10
CA LYS A 16 -15.43 -47.56 -8.09
C LYS A 16 -15.67 -46.96 -6.69
N TYR A 17 -15.63 -47.77 -5.64
CA TYR A 17 -15.90 -47.35 -4.26
C TYR A 17 -14.65 -47.00 -3.43
N VAL A 18 -13.44 -47.28 -3.92
CA VAL A 18 -12.21 -46.95 -3.17
C VAL A 18 -11.97 -45.44 -3.24
N PRO A 19 -11.79 -44.70 -2.15
CA PRO A 19 -11.51 -43.26 -2.22
C PRO A 19 -10.29 -42.95 -3.10
N THR A 20 -10.32 -41.83 -3.82
CA THR A 20 -9.27 -41.45 -4.78
C THR A 20 -7.89 -41.39 -4.15
N TYR A 21 -7.80 -40.93 -2.89
CA TYR A 21 -6.56 -40.87 -2.11
C TYR A 21 -5.95 -42.24 -1.78
N ILE A 22 -6.68 -43.35 -1.91
CA ILE A 22 -6.07 -44.68 -1.78
C ILE A 22 -5.62 -45.21 -3.15
N ARG A 23 -6.27 -44.78 -4.25
CA ARG A 23 -6.03 -45.32 -5.59
C ARG A 23 -4.76 -44.82 -6.25
N VAL A 24 -4.37 -43.57 -5.99
CA VAL A 24 -3.27 -42.91 -6.69
C VAL A 24 -2.21 -42.49 -5.67
N ILE A 25 -0.99 -42.97 -5.85
CA ILE A 25 0.13 -42.59 -5.00
C ILE A 25 0.82 -41.40 -5.65
N HIS A 26 0.65 -40.23 -5.03
CA HIS A 26 1.15 -38.97 -5.56
C HIS A 26 2.61 -38.70 -5.20
N SER A 27 3.05 -39.14 -4.02
CA SER A 27 4.42 -38.93 -3.54
C SER A 27 4.84 -40.03 -2.57
N LEU A 28 6.14 -40.05 -2.22
CA LEU A 28 6.69 -40.94 -1.19
C LEU A 28 6.02 -40.71 0.20
N PRO A 29 5.81 -39.48 0.69
CA PRO A 29 5.07 -39.21 1.93
C PRO A 29 3.67 -39.83 1.97
N HIS A 30 2.95 -39.74 0.86
CA HIS A 30 1.62 -40.35 0.74
C HIS A 30 1.68 -41.89 0.83
N LEU A 31 2.70 -42.51 0.23
CA LEU A 31 2.96 -43.94 0.39
C LEU A 31 3.27 -44.30 1.84
N VAL A 32 4.09 -43.49 2.52
CA VAL A 32 4.42 -43.70 3.94
C VAL A 32 3.18 -43.58 4.82
N LEU A 33 2.28 -42.62 4.55
CA LEU A 33 0.99 -42.51 5.24
C LEU A 33 0.08 -43.73 5.01
N LEU A 34 0.03 -44.26 3.78
CA LEU A 34 -0.73 -45.48 3.47
C LEU A 34 -0.15 -46.70 4.20
N VAL A 35 1.17 -46.86 4.21
CA VAL A 35 1.86 -47.94 4.94
C VAL A 35 1.63 -47.80 6.44
N GLY A 36 1.76 -46.59 6.99
CA GLY A 36 1.50 -46.29 8.40
C GLY A 36 0.05 -46.61 8.80
N THR A 37 -0.92 -46.21 7.98
CA THR A 37 -2.35 -46.53 8.17
C THR A 37 -2.60 -48.03 8.14
N GLY A 38 -1.97 -48.75 7.21
CA GLY A 38 -2.07 -50.21 7.13
C GLY A 38 -1.45 -50.91 8.35
N ALA A 39 -0.28 -50.46 8.79
CA ALA A 39 0.43 -51.00 9.96
C ALA A 39 -0.36 -50.76 11.25
N THR A 40 -0.95 -49.57 11.43
CA THR A 40 -1.79 -49.28 12.61
C THR A 40 -3.09 -50.06 12.58
N LEU A 41 -3.73 -50.23 11.42
CA LEU A 41 -4.90 -51.09 11.29
C LEU A 41 -4.57 -52.56 11.64
N MET A 42 -3.43 -53.06 11.16
CA MET A 42 -2.96 -54.41 11.48
C MET A 42 -2.68 -54.57 12.98
N LEU A 43 -2.07 -53.57 13.62
CA LEU A 43 -1.87 -53.53 15.06
C LEU A 43 -3.22 -53.64 15.80
N MET A 44 -4.21 -52.85 15.40
CA MET A 44 -5.54 -52.86 16.03
C MET A 44 -6.24 -54.22 15.88
N VAL A 45 -6.22 -54.80 14.68
CA VAL A 45 -6.78 -56.15 14.45
C VAL A 45 -6.07 -57.19 15.30
N ARG A 46 -4.74 -57.10 15.40
CA ARG A 46 -3.95 -58.04 16.19
C ARG A 46 -4.29 -57.95 17.68
N ILE A 47 -4.39 -56.73 18.22
CA ILE A 47 -4.81 -56.50 19.61
C ILE A 47 -6.20 -57.08 19.86
N ILE A 48 -7.15 -56.91 18.93
CA ILE A 48 -8.50 -57.49 19.05
C ILE A 48 -8.46 -59.02 19.03
N MET A 49 -7.63 -59.63 18.17
CA MET A 49 -7.47 -61.09 18.12
C MET A 49 -6.82 -61.65 19.38
N GLU A 50 -5.78 -60.99 19.90
CA GLU A 50 -5.13 -61.37 21.15
C GLU A 50 -6.08 -61.18 22.34
N TYR A 51 -6.90 -60.11 22.34
CA TYR A 51 -7.97 -59.90 23.33
C TYR A 51 -9.02 -61.02 23.31
N ARG A 52 -9.36 -61.54 22.13
CA ARG A 52 -10.29 -62.68 22.03
C ARG A 52 -9.68 -63.96 22.62
N ASN A 53 -8.38 -64.17 22.43
CA ASN A 53 -7.66 -65.33 22.97
C ASN A 53 -7.34 -65.20 24.47
N TRP A 54 -7.44 -63.98 25.02
CA TRP A 54 -7.18 -63.63 26.43
C TRP A 54 -7.94 -64.52 27.41
N TYR A 55 -9.19 -64.88 27.10
CA TYR A 55 -10.05 -65.66 28.01
C TYR A 55 -9.46 -67.00 28.49
N ASN A 56 -8.44 -67.53 27.80
CA ASN A 56 -7.86 -68.85 28.09
C ASN A 56 -6.52 -68.80 28.85
N VAL A 57 -5.95 -67.62 29.13
CA VAL A 57 -4.60 -67.48 29.72
C VAL A 57 -4.61 -66.52 30.91
N GLN A 58 -3.91 -66.86 31.99
CA GLN A 58 -3.72 -65.94 33.13
C GLN A 58 -2.71 -64.84 32.73
N HIS A 59 -3.19 -63.61 32.64
CA HIS A 59 -2.38 -62.42 32.34
C HIS A 59 -2.12 -61.59 33.59
N THR A 60 -0.99 -60.89 33.60
CA THR A 60 -0.65 -59.94 34.67
C THR A 60 -1.39 -58.62 34.47
N ASN A 61 -1.59 -57.84 35.55
CA ASN A 61 -2.17 -56.49 35.46
C ASN A 61 -1.36 -55.56 34.54
N THR A 62 -0.04 -55.77 34.49
CA THR A 62 0.86 -55.03 33.59
C THR A 62 0.54 -55.30 32.13
N ASP A 63 0.23 -56.55 31.74
CA ASP A 63 -0.17 -56.88 30.37
C ASP A 63 -1.43 -56.11 29.97
N ILE A 64 -2.45 -56.07 30.85
CA ILE A 64 -3.70 -55.30 30.65
C ILE A 64 -3.39 -53.83 30.35
N VAL A 65 -2.55 -53.20 31.17
CA VAL A 65 -2.19 -51.79 31.00
C VAL A 65 -1.47 -51.56 29.67
N VAL A 66 -0.48 -52.40 29.31
CA VAL A 66 0.23 -52.28 28.04
C VAL A 66 -0.73 -52.43 26.85
N PHE A 67 -1.63 -53.41 26.89
CA PHE A 67 -2.61 -53.62 25.82
C PHE A 67 -3.55 -52.43 25.62
N VAL A 68 -4.08 -51.85 26.71
CA VAL A 68 -4.95 -50.67 26.65
C VAL A 68 -4.20 -49.44 26.12
N LEU A 69 -2.94 -49.24 26.54
CA LEU A 69 -2.09 -48.18 26.03
C LEU A 69 -1.78 -48.37 24.54
N CYS A 70 -1.46 -49.59 24.11
CA CYS A 70 -1.23 -49.91 22.70
C CYS A 70 -2.47 -49.71 21.83
N PHE A 71 -3.65 -50.07 22.33
CA PHE A 71 -4.91 -49.86 21.61
C PHE A 71 -5.25 -48.38 21.47
N SER A 72 -5.15 -47.61 22.57
CA SER A 72 -5.43 -46.17 22.54
C SER A 72 -4.43 -45.41 21.65
N TYR A 73 -3.15 -45.78 21.72
CA TYR A 73 -2.12 -45.27 20.82
C TYR A 73 -2.39 -45.61 19.35
N GLY A 74 -2.73 -46.86 19.06
CA GLY A 74 -3.05 -47.33 17.71
C GLY A 74 -4.24 -46.57 17.11
N LEU A 75 -5.30 -46.36 17.90
CA LEU A 75 -6.47 -45.59 17.48
C LEU A 75 -6.12 -44.12 17.21
N PHE A 76 -5.34 -43.50 18.09
CA PHE A 76 -4.88 -42.12 17.91
C PHE A 76 -4.03 -41.97 16.65
N CYS A 77 -3.04 -42.84 16.44
CA CYS A 77 -2.20 -42.82 15.25
C CYS A 77 -3.01 -43.06 13.97
N LEU A 78 -3.97 -43.98 14.00
CA LEU A 78 -4.85 -44.24 12.88
C LEU A 78 -5.68 -42.99 12.52
N GLN A 79 -6.24 -42.29 13.52
CA GLN A 79 -6.96 -41.04 13.30
C GLN A 79 -6.06 -39.96 12.68
N GLN A 80 -4.82 -39.81 13.18
CA GLN A 80 -3.87 -38.82 12.66
C GLN A 80 -3.45 -39.14 11.22
N PHE A 81 -3.06 -40.39 10.94
CA PHE A 81 -2.67 -40.81 9.59
C PHE A 81 -3.83 -40.68 8.61
N PHE A 82 -5.05 -41.04 9.01
CA PHE A 82 -6.21 -40.87 8.14
C PHE A 82 -6.49 -39.40 7.83
N LYS A 83 -6.44 -38.51 8.84
CA LYS A 83 -6.58 -37.06 8.64
C LYS A 83 -5.53 -36.54 7.65
N HIS A 84 -4.25 -36.86 7.88
CA HIS A 84 -3.17 -36.44 6.99
C HIS A 84 -3.24 -37.08 5.60
N LEU A 85 -3.68 -38.33 5.48
CA LEU A 85 -3.86 -38.99 4.19
C LEU A 85 -4.91 -38.27 3.33
N VAL A 86 -6.02 -37.85 3.94
CA VAL A 86 -7.07 -37.08 3.28
C VAL A 86 -6.53 -35.70 2.84
N GLU A 87 -5.84 -35.00 3.73
CA GLU A 87 -5.27 -33.66 3.46
C GLU A 87 -4.15 -33.66 2.41
N TYR A 88 -3.31 -34.70 2.40
CA TYR A 88 -2.09 -34.75 1.59
C TYR A 88 -2.36 -35.09 0.10
N SER A 89 -3.46 -35.77 -0.20
CA SER A 89 -3.55 -36.62 -1.40
C SER A 89 -3.41 -35.95 -2.77
N VAL A 90 -3.80 -34.70 -3.03
CA VAL A 90 -3.58 -34.04 -4.35
C VAL A 90 -3.37 -32.54 -4.23
N ASP A 91 -3.79 -31.98 -3.11
CA ASP A 91 -3.96 -30.54 -2.96
C ASP A 91 -2.60 -29.83 -2.84
N LEU A 92 -1.65 -30.33 -2.06
CA LEU A 92 -0.44 -29.56 -1.69
C LEU A 92 0.44 -29.15 -2.87
N GLN A 93 0.77 -30.07 -3.80
CA GLN A 93 1.62 -29.71 -4.94
C GLN A 93 0.89 -28.80 -5.92
N THR A 94 -0.39 -29.09 -6.20
CA THR A 94 -1.23 -28.28 -7.08
C THR A 94 -1.41 -26.88 -6.48
N ARG A 95 -1.63 -26.81 -5.16
CA ARG A 95 -1.78 -25.59 -4.37
C ARG A 95 -0.48 -24.80 -4.33
N SER A 96 0.66 -25.42 -4.09
CA SER A 96 1.98 -24.78 -4.19
C SER A 96 2.19 -24.09 -5.54
N VAL A 97 1.88 -24.79 -6.66
CA VAL A 97 2.01 -24.21 -8.00
C VAL A 97 1.01 -23.06 -8.22
N ARG A 98 -0.25 -23.22 -7.79
CA ARG A 98 -1.27 -22.17 -7.87
C ARG A 98 -0.90 -20.94 -7.05
N LEU A 99 -0.38 -21.13 -5.84
CA LEU A 99 0.08 -20.04 -4.98
C LEU A 99 1.29 -19.34 -5.58
N GLN A 100 2.23 -20.07 -6.16
CA GLN A 100 3.36 -19.45 -6.85
C GLN A 100 2.91 -18.61 -8.07
N ALA A 101 1.94 -19.10 -8.84
CA ALA A 101 1.33 -18.34 -9.93
C ALA A 101 0.59 -17.10 -9.42
N SER A 102 -0.21 -17.24 -8.35
CA SER A 102 -0.90 -16.14 -7.68
C SER A 102 0.08 -15.10 -7.14
N LYS A 103 1.18 -15.51 -6.52
CA LYS A 103 2.23 -14.62 -6.03
C LYS A 103 2.84 -13.79 -7.17
N HIS A 104 3.14 -14.43 -8.30
CA HIS A 104 3.66 -13.74 -9.47
C HIS A 104 2.65 -12.74 -10.02
N GLN A 105 1.38 -13.14 -10.15
CA GLN A 105 0.30 -12.27 -10.59
C GLN A 105 0.13 -11.05 -9.68
N VAL A 106 0.05 -11.24 -8.35
CA VAL A 106 -0.09 -10.14 -7.39
C VAL A 106 1.12 -9.21 -7.45
N SER A 107 2.33 -9.74 -7.64
CA SER A 107 3.53 -8.92 -7.83
C SER A 107 3.54 -8.14 -9.13
N GLN A 108 3.04 -8.72 -10.21
CA GLN A 108 2.90 -8.03 -11.48
C GLN A 108 1.88 -6.89 -11.34
N THR A 109 0.69 -7.16 -10.80
CA THR A 109 -0.35 -6.14 -10.57
C THR A 109 0.14 -5.02 -9.67
N PHE A 110 0.90 -5.32 -8.61
CA PHE A 110 1.53 -4.29 -7.78
C PHE A 110 2.45 -3.39 -8.60
N ASN A 111 3.40 -3.99 -9.35
CA ASN A 111 4.38 -3.25 -10.12
C ASN A 111 3.72 -2.40 -11.22
N GLU A 112 2.73 -2.94 -11.93
CA GLU A 112 1.94 -2.21 -12.91
C GLU A 112 1.22 -1.01 -12.26
N THR A 113 0.50 -1.22 -11.15
CA THR A 113 -0.25 -0.16 -10.48
C THR A 113 0.67 0.95 -9.95
N VAL A 114 1.84 0.60 -9.39
CA VAL A 114 2.81 1.59 -8.93
C VAL A 114 3.47 2.34 -10.10
N THR A 115 3.72 1.65 -11.21
CA THR A 115 4.26 2.29 -12.42
C THR A 115 3.26 3.28 -13.01
N ASP A 116 1.98 2.91 -13.05
CA ASP A 116 0.88 3.81 -13.41
C ASP A 116 0.81 5.03 -12.47
N LEU A 117 0.94 4.83 -11.15
CA LEU A 117 0.99 5.92 -10.17
C LEU A 117 2.13 6.88 -10.46
N ASP A 118 3.35 6.37 -10.69
CA ASP A 118 4.51 7.19 -10.99
C ASP A 118 4.36 7.93 -12.33
N ALA A 119 3.80 7.27 -13.35
CA ALA A 119 3.50 7.89 -14.64
C ALA A 119 2.48 9.03 -14.50
N MET A 120 1.42 8.84 -13.72
CA MET A 120 0.45 9.90 -13.43
C MET A 120 1.07 11.06 -12.66
N LEU A 121 1.89 10.78 -11.64
CA LEU A 121 2.58 11.82 -10.86
C LEU A 121 3.55 12.62 -11.73
N ASN A 122 4.30 11.97 -12.62
CA ASN A 122 5.19 12.67 -13.54
C ASN A 122 4.41 13.48 -14.57
N LYS A 123 3.36 12.91 -15.17
CA LYS A 123 2.49 13.65 -16.09
C LYS A 123 1.83 14.86 -15.41
N SER A 124 1.49 14.73 -14.12
CA SER A 124 0.86 15.80 -13.36
C SER A 124 1.75 17.03 -13.15
N ALA A 125 3.05 16.82 -12.99
CA ALA A 125 4.02 17.90 -12.83
C ALA A 125 4.13 18.80 -14.08
N ASP A 126 3.76 18.27 -15.25
CA ASP A 126 3.78 18.96 -16.54
C ASP A 126 2.38 19.44 -16.97
N THR A 127 1.39 19.38 -16.08
CA THR A 127 0.03 19.82 -16.41
C THR A 127 -0.08 21.35 -16.47
N GLN A 128 -1.12 21.79 -17.18
CA GLN A 128 -1.61 23.18 -17.17
C GLN A 128 -1.79 23.72 -15.74
N ALA A 129 -2.21 22.87 -14.80
CA ALA A 129 -2.39 23.25 -13.40
C ALA A 129 -1.06 23.62 -12.73
N ALA A 130 0.00 22.84 -12.96
CA ALA A 130 1.33 23.12 -12.42
C ALA A 130 1.95 24.39 -13.03
N LEU A 131 1.71 24.64 -14.33
CA LEU A 131 2.10 25.89 -14.97
C LEU A 131 1.35 27.09 -14.39
N ALA A 132 0.04 26.96 -14.19
CA ALA A 132 -0.78 27.99 -13.59
C ALA A 132 -0.33 28.29 -12.15
N GLU A 133 -0.09 27.27 -11.32
CA GLU A 133 0.47 27.42 -9.97
C GLU A 133 1.78 28.24 -9.97
N ARG A 134 2.72 27.91 -10.88
CA ARG A 134 3.97 28.67 -11.00
C ARG A 134 3.72 30.13 -11.40
N GLY A 135 2.74 30.38 -12.27
CA GLY A 135 2.29 31.72 -12.63
C GLY A 135 1.75 32.48 -11.41
N LEU A 136 0.85 31.86 -10.64
CA LEU A 136 0.29 32.44 -9.43
C LEU A 136 1.37 32.79 -8.39
N ASP A 137 2.34 31.88 -8.16
CA ASP A 137 3.45 32.17 -7.26
C ASP A 137 4.35 33.31 -7.81
N SER A 138 4.50 33.42 -9.13
CA SER A 138 5.21 34.55 -9.73
C SER A 138 4.50 35.87 -9.48
N HIS A 139 3.19 35.94 -9.73
CA HIS A 139 2.40 37.14 -9.44
C HIS A 139 2.38 37.50 -7.96
N ARG A 140 2.37 36.51 -7.06
CA ARG A 140 2.55 36.75 -5.63
C ARG A 140 3.89 37.41 -5.32
N ARG A 141 4.99 36.93 -5.89
CA ARG A 141 6.33 37.53 -5.69
C ARG A 141 6.39 38.96 -6.22
N ASP A 142 5.78 39.19 -7.38
CA ASP A 142 5.67 40.51 -7.99
C ASP A 142 4.83 41.45 -7.12
N PHE A 143 3.70 40.97 -6.59
CA PHE A 143 2.86 41.73 -5.67
C PHE A 143 3.59 42.09 -4.37
N HIS A 144 4.32 41.14 -3.78
CA HIS A 144 5.18 41.42 -2.63
C HIS A 144 6.26 42.47 -2.96
N ALA A 145 6.89 42.39 -4.13
CA ALA A 145 7.87 43.37 -4.56
C ALA A 145 7.23 44.75 -4.79
N PHE A 146 6.05 44.78 -5.40
CA PHE A 146 5.25 45.99 -5.61
C PHE A 146 4.96 46.69 -4.28
N LEU A 147 4.53 45.95 -3.26
CA LEU A 147 4.21 46.51 -1.94
C LEU A 147 5.45 46.99 -1.20
N LEU A 148 6.45 46.12 -1.00
CA LEU A 148 7.57 46.42 -0.10
C LEU A 148 8.68 47.23 -0.75
N LYS A 149 8.91 47.07 -2.06
CA LYS A 149 10.00 47.78 -2.76
C LYS A 149 9.50 49.02 -3.48
N GLY A 150 8.33 48.94 -4.09
CA GLY A 150 7.76 50.07 -4.85
C GLY A 150 6.98 51.04 -3.96
N MET A 151 5.86 50.57 -3.40
CA MET A 151 4.90 51.45 -2.72
C MET A 151 5.34 51.86 -1.32
N ALA A 152 5.95 50.99 -0.52
CA ALA A 152 6.27 51.29 0.88
C ALA A 152 7.07 52.59 1.07
N ARG A 153 8.00 52.89 0.15
CA ARG A 153 8.79 54.13 0.19
C ARG A 153 7.94 55.38 -0.07
N ARG A 154 7.07 55.30 -1.08
CA ARG A 154 6.16 56.40 -1.45
C ARG A 154 5.11 56.65 -0.37
N LEU A 155 4.57 55.57 0.20
CA LEU A 155 3.54 55.61 1.24
C LEU A 155 4.06 56.08 2.61
N SER A 156 5.37 56.02 2.85
CA SER A 156 5.98 56.54 4.08
C SER A 156 6.17 58.06 4.04
N GLY A 157 6.17 58.67 2.85
CA GLY A 157 6.24 60.11 2.69
C GLY A 157 4.86 60.77 2.74
N SER A 158 4.74 61.90 3.42
CA SER A 158 3.50 62.70 3.44
C SER A 158 3.13 63.30 2.06
N ALA A 159 3.97 63.13 1.05
CA ALA A 159 3.87 63.82 -0.24
C ALA A 159 2.74 63.30 -1.15
N ALA A 160 2.36 62.02 -1.05
CA ALA A 160 1.44 61.42 -2.01
C ALA A 160 -0.05 61.69 -1.74
N GLY A 161 -0.41 62.25 -0.57
CA GLY A 161 -1.81 62.55 -0.22
C GLY A 161 -2.76 61.34 -0.19
N ILE A 162 -2.24 60.11 -0.22
CA ILE A 162 -3.04 58.87 -0.27
C ILE A 162 -3.60 58.58 1.11
N SER A 163 -4.93 58.54 1.23
CA SER A 163 -5.57 58.11 2.46
C SER A 163 -5.42 56.59 2.68
N THR A 164 -5.31 56.15 3.94
CA THR A 164 -5.28 54.72 4.29
C THR A 164 -6.48 53.97 3.71
N GLN A 165 -7.66 54.58 3.73
CA GLN A 165 -8.89 53.98 3.21
C GLN A 165 -8.85 53.81 1.69
N SER A 166 -8.32 54.78 0.95
CA SER A 166 -8.13 54.69 -0.50
C SER A 166 -7.18 53.55 -0.86
N PHE A 167 -6.08 53.40 -0.12
CA PHE A 167 -5.14 52.31 -0.35
C PHE A 167 -5.70 50.94 0.02
N ILE A 168 -6.46 50.83 1.12
CA ILE A 168 -7.16 49.58 1.47
C ILE A 168 -8.15 49.21 0.35
N SER A 169 -8.90 50.19 -0.16
CA SER A 169 -9.88 49.97 -1.24
C SER A 169 -9.21 49.46 -2.52
N PHE A 170 -8.02 49.97 -2.85
CA PHE A 170 -7.18 49.47 -3.95
C PHE A 170 -6.64 48.04 -3.69
N MET A 171 -6.44 47.65 -2.43
CA MET A 171 -5.94 46.33 -2.06
C MET A 171 -6.99 45.23 -2.03
N ILE A 172 -8.25 45.57 -1.79
CA ILE A 172 -9.34 44.59 -1.74
C ILE A 172 -9.39 43.72 -3.01
N PRO A 173 -9.37 44.25 -4.24
CA PRO A 173 -9.37 43.42 -5.45
C PRO A 173 -8.22 42.41 -5.50
N TYR A 174 -7.00 42.83 -5.15
CA TYR A 174 -5.85 41.91 -5.06
C TYR A 174 -6.11 40.77 -4.07
N LEU A 175 -6.59 41.10 -2.87
CA LEU A 175 -6.85 40.12 -1.82
C LEU A 175 -7.96 39.15 -2.22
N GLU A 176 -9.03 39.63 -2.86
CA GLU A 176 -10.10 38.77 -3.38
C GLU A 176 -9.61 37.85 -4.50
N ILE A 177 -8.79 38.34 -5.44
CA ILE A 177 -8.18 37.48 -6.47
C ILE A 177 -7.28 36.43 -5.82
N PHE A 178 -6.47 36.80 -4.82
CA PHE A 178 -5.61 35.85 -4.13
C PHE A 178 -6.39 34.78 -3.38
N LYS A 179 -7.62 35.02 -2.91
CA LYS A 179 -8.45 33.96 -2.31
C LYS A 179 -8.69 32.79 -3.26
N GLU A 180 -8.71 33.04 -4.57
CA GLU A 180 -8.86 32.02 -5.61
C GLU A 180 -7.59 31.16 -5.81
N CYS A 181 -6.44 31.59 -5.31
CA CYS A 181 -5.18 30.84 -5.36
C CYS A 181 -5.14 29.72 -4.31
N SER A 182 -6.19 28.91 -4.21
CA SER A 182 -6.30 27.75 -3.30
C SER A 182 -6.79 26.52 -4.05
N VAL A 183 -6.60 25.33 -3.46
CA VAL A 183 -7.18 24.07 -3.96
C VAL A 183 -8.70 24.08 -3.87
N ASP A 184 -9.23 24.72 -2.82
CA ASP A 184 -10.66 24.96 -2.64
C ASP A 184 -10.90 26.46 -2.39
N PRO A 185 -11.07 27.25 -3.45
CA PRO A 185 -11.31 28.70 -3.37
C PRO A 185 -12.53 29.12 -2.54
N ILE A 186 -13.51 28.22 -2.33
CA ILE A 186 -14.77 28.54 -1.65
C ILE A 186 -14.69 28.11 -0.18
N GLY A 187 -14.31 26.85 0.07
CA GLY A 187 -14.24 26.30 1.43
C GLY A 187 -12.98 26.69 2.20
N GLU A 188 -11.84 26.76 1.51
CA GLU A 188 -10.53 27.05 2.10
C GLU A 188 -9.77 28.13 1.29
N PRO A 189 -10.29 29.37 1.21
CA PRO A 189 -9.70 30.42 0.39
C PRO A 189 -8.27 30.78 0.83
N TYR A 190 -7.46 31.20 -0.14
CA TYR A 190 -6.10 31.65 0.14
C TYR A 190 -6.07 33.09 0.67
N ILE A 191 -6.27 33.22 1.98
CA ILE A 191 -6.34 34.52 2.65
C ILE A 191 -4.93 35.05 2.94
N LEU A 192 -4.59 36.23 2.40
CA LEU A 192 -3.39 36.99 2.79
C LEU A 192 -3.69 37.95 3.94
N ALA A 193 -4.77 38.71 3.87
CA ALA A 193 -5.30 39.56 4.93
C ALA A 193 -6.81 39.73 4.72
N THR A 194 -7.56 39.99 5.79
CA THR A 194 -8.98 40.33 5.68
C THR A 194 -9.18 41.84 5.71
N THR A 195 -10.29 42.33 5.18
CA THR A 195 -10.59 43.77 5.13
C THR A 195 -10.70 44.37 6.53
N GLU A 196 -11.32 43.63 7.45
CA GLU A 196 -11.48 44.02 8.86
C GLU A 196 -10.11 44.14 9.53
N GLU A 197 -9.24 43.16 9.28
CA GLU A 197 -7.89 43.16 9.83
C GLU A 197 -7.06 44.37 9.35
N LEU A 198 -7.19 44.74 8.07
CA LEU A 198 -6.51 45.92 7.53
C LEU A 198 -7.03 47.21 8.17
N GLN A 199 -8.34 47.32 8.38
CA GLN A 199 -8.95 48.50 8.99
C GLN A 199 -8.61 48.64 10.48
N GLU A 200 -8.55 47.52 11.20
CA GLU A 200 -8.27 47.52 12.64
C GLU A 200 -6.78 47.71 12.97
N LYS A 201 -5.89 47.06 12.22
CA LYS A 201 -4.46 46.98 12.56
C LYS A 201 -3.59 48.01 11.86
N CYS A 202 -4.07 48.62 10.77
CA CYS A 202 -3.27 49.55 9.98
C CYS A 202 -3.84 50.97 10.04
N SER A 203 -3.07 51.87 10.66
CA SER A 203 -3.37 53.30 10.74
C SER A 203 -2.89 54.07 9.50
N THR A 204 -1.85 53.58 8.83
CA THR A 204 -1.22 54.24 7.67
C THR A 204 -1.18 53.32 6.44
N PRO A 205 -1.14 53.85 5.21
CA PRO A 205 -0.99 53.03 4.01
C PRO A 205 0.30 52.19 4.02
N GLY A 206 1.38 52.72 4.59
CA GLY A 206 2.65 52.01 4.74
C GLY A 206 2.52 50.74 5.59
N GLN A 207 1.75 50.80 6.70
CA GLN A 207 1.47 49.62 7.54
C GLN A 207 0.66 48.56 6.78
N VAL A 208 -0.29 48.97 5.93
CA VAL A 208 -1.05 48.04 5.07
C VAL A 208 -0.09 47.33 4.10
N ALA A 209 0.77 48.08 3.40
CA ALA A 209 1.72 47.53 2.45
C ALA A 209 2.72 46.57 3.12
N GLU A 210 3.21 46.92 4.31
CA GLU A 210 4.13 46.09 5.08
C GLU A 210 3.47 44.79 5.55
N LEU A 211 2.26 44.87 6.14
CA LEU A 211 1.52 43.71 6.62
C LEU A 211 1.20 42.73 5.49
N VAL A 212 0.60 43.22 4.40
CA VAL A 212 0.20 42.39 3.26
C VAL A 212 1.44 41.87 2.53
N GLY A 213 2.47 42.71 2.33
CA GLY A 213 3.71 42.34 1.66
C GLY A 213 4.46 41.24 2.39
N ASN A 214 4.63 41.36 3.72
CA ASN A 214 5.31 40.33 4.51
C ASN A 214 4.56 38.99 4.51
N ARG A 215 3.23 39.01 4.52
CA ARG A 215 2.43 37.78 4.41
C ARG A 215 2.47 37.18 3.02
N ALA A 216 2.36 38.02 2.00
CA ALA A 216 2.57 37.60 0.62
C ALA A 216 3.94 36.94 0.48
N LYS A 217 5.01 37.45 1.10
CA LYS A 217 6.35 36.82 1.08
C LYS A 217 6.37 35.42 1.72
N GLY A 218 5.77 35.27 2.90
CA GLY A 218 5.88 34.07 3.74
C GLY A 218 4.95 32.92 3.35
N LYS A 219 3.85 33.21 2.64
CA LYS A 219 2.88 32.21 2.20
C LYS A 219 3.15 31.93 0.72
N GLU A 220 3.68 30.77 0.37
CA GLU A 220 3.96 30.40 -1.03
C GLU A 220 2.76 29.69 -1.65
N VAL A 221 2.55 29.86 -2.97
CA VAL A 221 1.54 29.12 -3.73
C VAL A 221 2.17 27.82 -4.23
N LYS A 222 2.15 26.76 -3.41
CA LYS A 222 2.76 25.44 -3.70
C LYS A 222 1.86 24.28 -3.27
N PHE A 223 0.60 24.29 -3.71
CA PHE A 223 -0.35 23.23 -3.41
C PHE A 223 -0.09 21.95 -4.19
N LEU A 224 -0.01 22.04 -5.52
CA LEU A 224 0.17 20.89 -6.40
C LEU A 224 1.56 20.32 -6.26
N SER A 225 2.57 21.18 -6.29
CA SER A 225 3.96 20.77 -6.13
C SER A 225 4.18 20.01 -4.81
N HIS A 226 3.65 20.52 -3.69
CA HIS A 226 3.73 19.84 -2.39
C HIS A 226 2.97 18.51 -2.38
N GLN A 227 1.74 18.46 -2.90
CA GLN A 227 0.97 17.21 -2.95
C GLN A 227 1.62 16.15 -3.85
N VAL A 228 2.19 16.53 -4.99
CA VAL A 228 2.93 15.62 -5.88
C VAL A 228 4.17 15.07 -5.19
N GLU A 229 4.93 15.90 -4.48
CA GLU A 229 6.10 15.46 -3.71
C GLU A 229 5.71 14.51 -2.56
N GLU A 230 4.66 14.84 -1.80
CA GLU A 230 4.16 14.00 -0.73
C GLU A 230 3.65 12.65 -1.29
N ALA A 231 2.97 12.69 -2.43
CA ALA A 231 2.51 11.50 -3.11
C ALA A 231 3.68 10.62 -3.58
N LYS A 232 4.73 11.21 -4.18
CA LYS A 232 5.97 10.52 -4.57
C LYS A 232 6.67 9.88 -3.37
N LYS A 233 6.82 10.61 -2.25
CA LYS A 233 7.44 10.10 -1.01
C LYS A 233 6.68 8.90 -0.44
N LYS A 234 5.36 8.96 -0.44
CA LYS A 234 4.55 7.85 0.07
C LYS A 234 4.55 6.65 -0.91
N THR A 235 4.57 6.87 -2.23
CA THR A 235 4.71 5.79 -3.23
C THR A 235 6.06 5.09 -3.14
N SER A 236 7.16 5.82 -2.91
CA SER A 236 8.47 5.21 -2.65
C SER A 236 8.47 4.40 -1.35
N GLY A 237 7.78 4.88 -0.30
CA GLY A 237 7.53 4.13 0.92
C GLY A 237 6.77 2.81 0.69
N LEU A 238 5.80 2.79 -0.24
CA LEU A 238 5.09 1.57 -0.63
C LEU A 238 6.02 0.57 -1.32
N ARG A 239 6.90 1.03 -2.23
CA ARG A 239 7.93 0.16 -2.85
C ARG A 239 8.87 -0.44 -1.80
N GLN A 240 9.25 0.32 -0.78
CA GLN A 240 10.07 -0.19 0.32
C GLN A 240 9.33 -1.23 1.18
N LYS A 241 8.08 -0.96 1.56
CA LYS A 241 7.24 -1.93 2.27
C LYS A 241 7.04 -3.20 1.45
N TRP A 242 6.78 -3.06 0.16
CA TRP A 242 6.64 -4.17 -0.78
C TRP A 242 7.91 -5.02 -0.88
N LYS A 243 9.09 -4.38 -0.96
CA LYS A 243 10.38 -5.09 -0.91
C LYS A 243 10.53 -5.89 0.38
N LYS A 244 10.06 -5.39 1.53
CA LYS A 244 10.09 -6.13 2.80
C LYS A 244 9.17 -7.36 2.77
N VAL A 245 7.92 -7.20 2.31
CA VAL A 245 6.94 -8.30 2.20
C VAL A 245 7.36 -9.35 1.17
N THR A 246 7.92 -8.93 0.03
CA THR A 246 8.31 -9.86 -1.05
C THR A 246 9.65 -10.52 -0.85
N HIS A 247 10.52 -9.96 0.01
CA HIS A 247 11.82 -10.54 0.34
C HIS A 247 11.64 -11.80 1.17
N VAL A 248 11.33 -12.90 0.48
CA VAL A 248 11.51 -14.25 1.02
C VAL A 248 13.01 -14.49 1.08
N PRO A 249 13.59 -14.74 2.27
CA PRO A 249 15.01 -15.02 2.37
C PRO A 249 15.35 -16.18 1.43
N LYS A 250 16.30 -15.98 0.49
CA LYS A 250 16.73 -17.02 -0.48
C LYS A 250 17.10 -18.36 0.19
N LYS A 251 17.42 -18.34 1.49
CA LYS A 251 17.68 -19.52 2.32
C LYS A 251 16.41 -20.36 2.58
N VAL A 252 15.22 -19.76 2.73
CA VAL A 252 13.94 -20.47 2.90
C VAL A 252 13.59 -21.27 1.63
N LEU A 253 13.78 -20.66 0.45
CA LEU A 253 13.58 -21.33 -0.85
C LEU A 253 14.58 -22.47 -1.12
N LYS A 254 15.77 -22.42 -0.52
CA LYS A 254 16.76 -23.52 -0.59
C LYS A 254 16.36 -24.69 0.32
N LEU A 255 15.78 -24.40 1.50
CA LEU A 255 15.46 -25.39 2.52
C LEU A 255 14.27 -26.27 2.15
N THR A 256 13.26 -25.73 1.47
CA THR A 256 12.05 -26.47 1.07
C THR A 256 12.30 -27.57 0.02
N GLY A 257 13.55 -27.82 -0.39
CA GLY A 257 13.89 -28.86 -1.38
C GLY A 257 13.40 -28.54 -2.80
N ILE A 258 12.51 -27.56 -2.95
CA ILE A 258 11.95 -27.03 -4.20
C ILE A 258 13.08 -26.61 -5.16
N SER A 259 14.21 -26.08 -4.65
CA SER A 259 15.36 -25.73 -5.51
C SER A 259 15.93 -26.91 -6.31
N ARG A 260 15.79 -28.17 -5.84
CA ARG A 260 16.23 -29.37 -6.58
C ARG A 260 15.38 -29.61 -7.83
N PHE A 261 14.11 -29.18 -7.82
CA PHE A 261 13.23 -29.27 -8.98
C PHE A 261 13.49 -28.14 -9.99
N PHE A 262 13.82 -26.93 -9.53
CA PHE A 262 14.09 -25.80 -10.43
C PHE A 262 15.45 -25.91 -11.15
N LYS A 263 16.47 -26.50 -10.51
CA LYS A 263 17.81 -26.59 -11.11
C LYS A 263 17.89 -27.49 -12.36
N LYS A 264 16.85 -28.30 -12.63
CA LYS A 264 16.83 -29.21 -13.79
C LYS A 264 16.18 -28.61 -15.06
N ARG A 265 15.57 -27.42 -15.01
CA ARG A 265 14.81 -26.85 -16.14
C ARG A 265 15.42 -25.60 -16.79
N THR A 266 16.40 -24.95 -16.18
CA THR A 266 17.04 -23.72 -16.70
C THR A 266 18.47 -23.97 -17.17
N LYS A 267 18.63 -24.80 -18.20
CA LYS A 267 19.90 -24.90 -18.96
C LYS A 267 19.79 -24.47 -20.42
N SER A 268 18.67 -23.86 -20.82
CA SER A 268 18.50 -23.27 -22.16
C SER A 268 17.63 -22.02 -22.09
N SER A 269 18.20 -20.86 -21.74
CA SER A 269 17.65 -19.59 -22.24
C SER A 269 18.72 -18.52 -22.13
N GLN A 270 18.91 -17.82 -23.25
CA GLN A 270 19.84 -16.72 -23.42
C GLN A 270 19.68 -15.67 -22.34
N LYS A 271 20.83 -15.18 -21.88
CA LYS A 271 21.00 -14.02 -21.02
C LYS A 271 20.54 -12.78 -21.81
N PRO A 272 19.45 -12.07 -21.44
CA PRO A 272 19.23 -10.74 -21.98
C PRO A 272 20.31 -9.84 -21.38
N ALA A 273 21.08 -9.20 -22.27
CA ALA A 273 21.91 -8.07 -21.93
C ALA A 273 21.00 -6.86 -21.68
N ASP A 274 21.45 -5.96 -20.81
CA ASP A 274 20.94 -4.60 -20.64
C ASP A 274 19.73 -4.42 -19.70
N GLU A 275 19.92 -4.76 -18.42
CA GLU A 275 19.27 -4.04 -17.31
C GLU A 275 20.37 -3.46 -16.41
N GLU A 276 20.85 -2.26 -16.76
CA GLU A 276 21.62 -1.42 -15.84
C GLU A 276 20.70 -0.91 -14.72
N GLU A 277 20.72 -1.60 -13.58
CA GLU A 277 20.13 -1.09 -12.33
C GLU A 277 20.88 0.20 -11.92
N GLY A 278 20.22 1.34 -12.12
CA GLY A 278 20.65 2.64 -11.60
C GLY A 278 20.86 2.58 -10.08
N ALA A 279 22.08 2.87 -9.66
CA ALA A 279 22.53 2.89 -8.28
C ALA A 279 21.79 3.98 -7.48
N PHE A 280 20.69 3.61 -6.82
CA PHE A 280 19.99 4.48 -5.88
C PHE A 280 20.35 4.10 -4.44
N GLY A 281 21.22 4.92 -3.83
CA GLY A 281 21.42 5.04 -2.39
C GLY A 281 21.87 3.78 -1.64
N SER A 282 23.15 3.71 -1.29
CA SER A 282 23.67 2.80 -0.26
C SER A 282 22.98 3.10 1.08
N PHE A 283 21.95 2.33 1.43
CA PHE A 283 21.35 2.36 2.76
C PHE A 283 22.21 1.52 3.70
N SER A 284 22.49 2.09 4.89
CA SER A 284 23.11 1.37 6.00
C SER A 284 22.28 0.14 6.33
N HIS A 285 22.86 -1.03 6.06
CA HIS A 285 22.41 -2.30 6.62
C HIS A 285 22.58 -2.21 8.14
N ASP A 286 21.56 -1.71 8.84
CA ASP A 286 21.38 -2.09 10.25
C ASP A 286 21.42 -3.61 10.30
N ALA A 287 22.20 -4.14 11.24
CA ALA A 287 22.57 -5.54 11.33
C ALA A 287 21.34 -6.46 11.36
N VAL A 288 20.87 -6.81 10.17
CA VAL A 288 19.91 -7.88 9.95
C VAL A 288 20.62 -9.13 10.41
N THR A 289 20.33 -9.53 11.65
CA THR A 289 20.77 -10.78 12.25
C THR A 289 20.60 -11.88 11.21
N GLU A 290 21.69 -12.59 10.91
CA GLU A 290 21.67 -13.60 9.86
C GLU A 290 20.47 -14.53 10.07
N PRO A 291 19.57 -14.68 9.08
CA PRO A 291 18.37 -15.48 9.25
C PRO A 291 18.77 -16.93 9.48
N ARG A 292 18.52 -17.41 10.71
CA ARG A 292 18.81 -18.78 11.17
C ARG A 292 17.99 -19.77 10.34
N GLU A 293 18.62 -20.87 9.92
CA GLU A 293 17.91 -21.98 9.27
C GLU A 293 16.81 -22.53 10.18
N LEU A 294 15.54 -22.34 9.81
CA LEU A 294 14.39 -22.90 10.53
C LEU A 294 14.33 -24.41 10.29
N LYS A 295 14.98 -25.17 11.17
CA LYS A 295 14.81 -26.61 11.30
C LYS A 295 13.83 -26.84 12.44
N TRP A 296 12.77 -27.63 12.20
CA TRP A 296 11.79 -27.95 13.25
C TRP A 296 12.41 -28.68 14.43
N PHE A 297 13.52 -29.39 14.19
CA PHE A 297 14.34 -30.00 15.23
C PHE A 297 15.82 -29.74 14.95
N ARG A 298 16.55 -29.32 15.97
CA ARG A 298 17.99 -29.10 15.91
C ARG A 298 18.64 -29.64 17.17
N PHE A 299 19.71 -30.40 17.02
CA PHE A 299 20.53 -30.81 18.15
C PHE A 299 21.60 -29.74 18.38
N GLU A 300 21.48 -29.02 19.49
CA GLU A 300 22.40 -27.96 19.91
C GLU A 300 22.70 -28.15 21.39
N PRO A 301 23.85 -28.72 21.77
CA PRO A 301 24.20 -28.80 23.19
C PRO A 301 24.36 -27.39 23.77
N GLY A 302 23.69 -27.12 24.89
CA GLY A 302 23.82 -25.84 25.61
C GLY A 302 22.85 -24.74 25.19
N CYS A 303 21.77 -25.04 24.46
CA CYS A 303 20.73 -24.05 24.12
C CYS A 303 19.83 -23.61 25.29
N GLY A 304 20.05 -24.13 26.50
CA GLY A 304 19.27 -23.82 27.71
C GLY A 304 17.92 -24.53 27.75
N ILE A 305 17.14 -24.28 28.81
CA ILE A 305 15.76 -24.77 28.94
C ILE A 305 14.84 -23.55 28.89
N GLY A 306 13.89 -23.53 27.96
CA GLY A 306 12.94 -22.42 27.85
C GLY A 306 11.97 -22.54 26.69
N MET A 307 10.93 -21.72 26.71
CA MET A 307 10.02 -21.53 25.58
C MET A 307 10.13 -20.09 25.13
N GLU A 308 10.39 -19.88 23.85
CA GLU A 308 10.50 -18.57 23.23
C GLU A 308 9.48 -18.48 22.08
N THR A 309 8.56 -17.53 22.20
CA THR A 309 7.61 -17.20 21.13
C THR A 309 8.23 -16.14 20.25
N THR A 310 8.35 -16.43 18.95
CA THR A 310 8.90 -15.46 17.98
C THR A 310 7.82 -14.76 17.17
N ALA A 311 6.55 -15.01 17.47
CA ALA A 311 5.42 -14.37 16.81
C ALA A 311 5.14 -13.01 17.44
N ASP A 312 4.82 -12.02 16.60
CA ASP A 312 4.25 -10.76 17.04
C ASP A 312 2.85 -11.03 17.63
N GLU A 313 2.43 -10.26 18.64
CA GLU A 313 1.19 -10.52 19.40
C GLU A 313 -0.08 -10.65 18.54
N GLU A 314 -0.06 -10.13 17.30
CA GLU A 314 -1.19 -10.16 16.37
C GLU A 314 -1.34 -11.48 15.58
N ASP A 315 -0.26 -12.23 15.34
CA ASP A 315 -0.25 -13.40 14.42
C ASP A 315 -0.56 -14.75 15.11
N GLY A 316 -0.84 -14.71 16.41
CA GLY A 316 -1.12 -15.89 17.23
C GLY A 316 0.14 -16.50 17.88
N PRO A 317 -0.01 -17.60 18.66
CA PRO A 317 1.08 -18.08 19.52
C PRO A 317 2.19 -18.86 18.79
N TYR A 318 2.04 -19.15 17.49
CA TYR A 318 3.00 -19.95 16.72
C TYR A 318 3.78 -19.08 15.74
N PRO A 319 5.09 -19.35 15.52
CA PRO A 319 5.84 -20.52 15.98
C PRO A 319 6.39 -20.40 17.40
N ILE A 320 6.43 -21.52 18.12
CA ILE A 320 6.98 -21.62 19.49
C ILE A 320 8.30 -22.39 19.41
N GLN A 321 9.41 -21.80 19.84
CA GLN A 321 10.67 -22.51 20.05
C GLN A 321 10.73 -23.08 21.46
N VAL A 322 10.76 -24.40 21.55
CA VAL A 322 11.01 -25.14 22.78
C VAL A 322 12.49 -25.51 22.81
N LYS A 323 13.24 -24.92 23.74
CA LYS A 323 14.66 -25.22 23.98
C LYS A 323 14.74 -26.23 25.12
N GLY A 324 15.32 -27.38 24.82
CA GLY A 324 15.79 -28.36 25.80
C GLY A 324 17.31 -28.30 25.91
N PHE A 325 17.89 -28.97 26.92
CA PHE A 325 19.32 -28.89 27.20
C PHE A 325 20.24 -29.25 26.01
N VAL A 326 19.79 -30.15 25.13
CA VAL A 326 20.54 -30.65 23.97
C VAL A 326 19.85 -30.44 22.62
N PHE A 327 18.63 -29.90 22.61
CA PHE A 327 17.88 -29.75 21.38
C PHE A 327 17.00 -28.51 21.40
N THR A 328 16.76 -27.94 20.23
CA THR A 328 15.76 -26.90 20.00
C THR A 328 14.71 -27.47 19.05
N CYS A 329 13.44 -27.44 19.47
CA CYS A 329 12.30 -27.85 18.66
C CYS A 329 11.42 -26.64 18.36
N THR A 330 11.17 -26.36 17.08
CA THR A 330 10.26 -25.30 16.65
C THR A 330 8.90 -25.91 16.33
N VAL A 331 7.91 -25.60 17.14
CA VAL A 331 6.52 -26.00 16.95
C VAL A 331 5.85 -24.97 16.04
N LEU A 332 5.24 -25.47 14.96
CA LEU A 332 4.73 -24.64 13.86
C LEU A 332 3.22 -24.47 13.91
N SER A 333 2.51 -25.49 14.42
CA SER A 333 1.05 -25.46 14.58
C SER A 333 0.62 -26.45 15.67
N VAL A 334 -0.68 -26.43 15.99
CA VAL A 334 -1.31 -27.39 16.91
C VAL A 334 -1.22 -28.84 16.39
N GLU A 335 -1.33 -29.04 15.07
CA GLU A 335 -1.15 -30.35 14.44
C GLU A 335 0.27 -30.88 14.63
N HIS A 336 1.28 -30.00 14.51
CA HIS A 336 2.66 -30.39 14.74
C HIS A 336 2.86 -30.87 16.18
N VAL A 337 2.27 -30.19 17.17
CA VAL A 337 2.27 -30.65 18.58
C VAL A 337 1.67 -32.05 18.70
N ARG A 338 0.53 -32.31 18.06
CA ARG A 338 -0.13 -33.63 18.12
C ARG A 338 0.75 -34.73 17.53
N LEU A 339 1.42 -34.48 16.41
CA LEU A 339 2.35 -35.43 15.80
C LEU A 339 3.59 -35.67 16.68
N LEU A 340 4.18 -34.60 17.23
CA LEU A 340 5.31 -34.69 18.16
C LEU A 340 4.93 -35.47 19.42
N LEU A 341 3.75 -35.19 19.99
CA LEU A 341 3.24 -35.90 21.15
C LEU A 341 3.02 -37.38 20.83
N SER A 342 2.50 -37.71 19.65
CA SER A 342 2.35 -39.10 19.18
C SER A 342 3.70 -39.81 19.07
N PHE A 343 4.73 -39.12 18.57
CA PHE A 343 6.07 -39.69 18.45
C PHE A 343 6.67 -39.94 19.85
N VAL A 344 6.61 -38.94 20.72
CA VAL A 344 7.14 -39.02 22.09
C VAL A 344 6.42 -40.08 22.91
N ALA A 345 5.09 -40.20 22.80
CA ALA A 345 4.31 -41.21 23.52
C ALA A 345 4.58 -42.64 23.02
N GLY A 346 4.87 -42.81 21.72
CA GLY A 346 5.15 -44.12 21.15
C GLY A 346 6.50 -44.70 21.57
N LEU A 347 7.49 -43.87 21.94
CA LEU A 347 8.83 -44.33 22.36
C LEU A 347 8.80 -45.13 23.69
N PRO A 348 8.26 -44.61 24.81
CA PRO A 348 8.09 -45.38 26.03
C PRO A 348 7.22 -46.62 25.82
N LEU A 349 6.19 -46.52 24.98
CA LEU A 349 5.31 -47.65 24.68
C LEU A 349 6.06 -48.78 23.96
N LEU A 350 6.95 -48.44 23.03
CA LEU A 350 7.84 -49.41 22.36
C LEU A 350 8.79 -50.07 23.36
N ILE A 351 9.41 -49.29 24.26
CA ILE A 351 10.32 -49.80 25.31
C ILE A 351 9.56 -50.70 26.28
N LEU A 352 8.40 -50.26 26.75
CA LEU A 352 7.55 -51.02 27.67
C LEU A 352 7.10 -52.34 27.04
N SER A 353 6.73 -52.33 25.75
CA SER A 353 6.38 -53.53 24.99
C SER A 353 7.55 -54.50 24.83
N PHE A 354 8.79 -54.01 24.85
CA PHE A 354 10.00 -54.83 24.75
C PHE A 354 10.39 -55.49 26.08
N PHE A 355 10.26 -54.77 27.19
CA PHE A 355 10.77 -55.21 28.49
C PHE A 355 9.73 -55.73 29.48
N ALA A 356 8.49 -55.23 29.43
CA ALA A 356 7.48 -55.54 30.45
C ALA A 356 6.63 -56.79 30.11
N VAL A 357 6.53 -57.13 28.83
CA VAL A 357 5.74 -58.29 28.37
C VAL A 357 6.65 -59.51 28.33
N SER A 358 6.30 -60.58 29.06
CA SER A 358 7.14 -61.79 29.19
C SER A 358 7.34 -62.53 27.86
N ASP A 359 6.33 -62.50 26.98
CA ASP A 359 6.38 -63.02 25.63
C ASP A 359 5.93 -61.95 24.63
N PRO A 360 6.81 -61.00 24.28
CA PRO A 360 6.41 -59.89 23.44
C PRO A 360 6.05 -60.39 22.04
N SER A 361 4.81 -60.15 21.62
CA SER A 361 4.36 -60.38 20.25
C SER A 361 5.24 -59.57 19.31
N ARG A 362 6.16 -60.24 18.59
CA ARG A 362 7.08 -59.58 17.64
C ARG A 362 6.33 -58.71 16.63
N ALA A 363 5.10 -59.11 16.29
CA ALA A 363 4.20 -58.35 15.41
C ALA A 363 3.76 -57.00 16.01
N LEU A 364 3.50 -56.95 17.32
CA LEU A 364 3.13 -55.72 18.03
C LEU A 364 4.29 -54.74 18.04
N ILE A 365 5.50 -55.20 18.43
CA ILE A 365 6.73 -54.39 18.44
C ILE A 365 7.01 -53.84 17.03
N LEU A 366 6.94 -54.69 16.01
CA LEU A 366 7.19 -54.30 14.63
C LEU A 366 6.18 -53.25 14.15
N SER A 367 4.90 -53.41 14.49
CA SER A 367 3.85 -52.48 14.06
C SER A 367 4.01 -51.10 14.72
N ILE A 368 4.35 -51.05 16.01
CA ILE A 368 4.66 -49.78 16.70
C ILE A 368 5.91 -49.14 16.10
N GLY A 369 6.96 -49.92 15.82
CA GLY A 369 8.17 -49.44 15.17
C GLY A 369 7.91 -48.84 13.79
N VAL A 370 7.11 -49.50 12.95
CA VAL A 370 6.70 -48.99 11.64
C VAL A 370 5.89 -47.70 11.79
N ALA A 371 4.94 -47.64 12.73
CA ALA A 371 4.15 -46.43 12.99
C ALA A 371 5.04 -45.25 13.40
N LEU A 372 6.02 -45.46 14.29
CA LEU A 372 6.97 -44.44 14.72
C LEU A 372 7.84 -43.92 13.56
N ILE A 373 8.33 -44.80 12.70
CA ILE A 373 9.09 -44.41 11.50
C ILE A 373 8.20 -43.59 10.54
N CYS A 374 6.94 -44.00 10.36
CA CYS A 374 5.99 -43.26 9.54
C CYS A 374 5.69 -41.87 10.12
N ILE A 375 5.48 -41.75 11.43
CA ILE A 375 5.30 -40.45 12.10
C ILE A 375 6.54 -39.58 11.91
N LEU A 376 7.75 -40.13 12.07
CA LEU A 376 8.99 -39.39 11.87
C LEU A 376 9.12 -38.85 10.44
N PHE A 377 8.71 -39.62 9.44
CA PHE A 377 8.69 -39.20 8.04
C PHE A 377 7.66 -38.08 7.81
N VAL A 378 6.45 -38.22 8.35
CA VAL A 378 5.40 -37.18 8.28
C VAL A 378 5.84 -35.91 8.98
N LEU A 379 6.51 -36.02 10.14
CA LEU A 379 7.11 -34.88 10.86
C LEU A 379 8.18 -34.18 10.00
N HIS A 380 8.96 -34.94 9.24
CA HIS A 380 9.94 -34.36 8.30
C HIS A 380 9.24 -33.58 7.16
N ASP A 381 8.19 -34.13 6.57
CA ASP A 381 7.46 -33.48 5.47
C ASP A 381 6.50 -32.37 5.91
N PHE A 382 6.19 -32.29 7.20
CA PHE A 382 5.40 -31.20 7.78
C PHE A 382 5.99 -29.82 7.44
N LEU A 383 7.30 -29.74 7.21
CA LEU A 383 8.00 -28.56 6.70
C LEU A 383 7.46 -28.07 5.34
N GLU A 384 7.08 -28.97 4.45
CA GLU A 384 6.53 -28.60 3.14
C GLU A 384 5.11 -28.03 3.27
N ILE A 385 4.30 -28.60 4.16
CA ILE A 385 2.94 -28.12 4.43
C ILE A 385 2.97 -26.72 5.04
N ASP A 386 3.81 -26.52 6.06
CA ASP A 386 4.04 -25.21 6.68
C ASP A 386 4.55 -24.18 5.66
N ALA A 387 5.47 -24.59 4.76
CA ALA A 387 5.93 -23.71 3.70
C ALA A 387 4.81 -23.25 2.75
N VAL A 388 3.87 -24.13 2.42
CA VAL A 388 2.68 -23.77 1.62
C VAL A 388 1.80 -22.79 2.37
N GLN A 389 1.46 -23.04 3.64
CA GLN A 389 0.64 -22.15 4.45
C GLN A 389 1.26 -20.75 4.60
N ARG A 390 2.58 -20.66 4.84
CA ARG A 390 3.28 -19.38 4.88
C ARG A 390 3.24 -18.63 3.55
N MET A 391 3.32 -19.34 2.42
CA MET A 391 3.15 -18.70 1.12
C MET A 391 1.75 -18.12 0.94
N GLU A 392 0.71 -18.74 1.52
CA GLU A 392 -0.66 -18.20 1.48
C GLU A 392 -0.79 -16.92 2.29
N ILE A 393 -0.28 -16.92 3.52
CA ILE A 393 -0.27 -15.74 4.38
C ILE A 393 0.47 -14.59 3.68
N GLN A 394 1.66 -14.87 3.13
CA GLN A 394 2.39 -13.88 2.33
C GLN A 394 1.59 -13.36 1.13
N ILE A 395 0.84 -14.22 0.43
CA ILE A 395 0.01 -13.78 -0.69
C ILE A 395 -1.14 -12.90 -0.21
N GLN A 396 -1.76 -13.21 0.94
CA GLN A 396 -2.81 -12.38 1.54
C GLN A 396 -2.27 -11.00 1.93
N GLU A 397 -1.10 -10.94 2.56
CA GLU A 397 -0.41 -9.67 2.87
C GLU A 397 -0.09 -8.87 1.59
N MET A 398 0.41 -9.55 0.55
CA MET A 398 0.67 -8.94 -0.75
C MET A 398 -0.62 -8.42 -1.41
N GLN A 399 -1.73 -9.14 -1.31
CA GLN A 399 -3.04 -8.72 -1.83
C GLN A 399 -3.56 -7.49 -1.06
N ALA A 400 -3.42 -7.46 0.26
CA ALA A 400 -3.75 -6.29 1.06
C ALA A 400 -2.90 -5.07 0.65
N ALA A 401 -1.61 -5.27 0.38
CA ALA A 401 -0.75 -4.21 -0.14
C ALA A 401 -1.19 -3.71 -1.53
N VAL A 402 -1.61 -4.60 -2.44
CA VAL A 402 -2.18 -4.22 -3.74
C VAL A 402 -3.46 -3.41 -3.57
N ALA A 403 -4.38 -3.84 -2.69
CA ALA A 403 -5.61 -3.10 -2.40
C ALA A 403 -5.34 -1.68 -1.88
N MET A 404 -4.35 -1.52 -0.98
CA MET A 404 -3.93 -0.20 -0.50
C MET A 404 -3.38 0.70 -1.64
N VAL A 405 -2.62 0.12 -2.58
CA VAL A 405 -2.10 0.87 -3.74
C VAL A 405 -3.23 1.27 -4.69
N GLN A 406 -4.20 0.38 -4.93
CA GLN A 406 -5.37 0.66 -5.76
C GLN A 406 -6.24 1.77 -5.18
N GLN A 407 -6.56 1.71 -3.89
CA GLN A 407 -7.30 2.77 -3.19
C GLN A 407 -6.58 4.12 -3.31
N ARG A 408 -5.25 4.10 -3.23
CA ARG A 408 -4.42 5.31 -3.39
C ARG A 408 -4.47 5.84 -4.83
N ARG A 409 -4.47 4.96 -5.83
CA ARG A 409 -4.64 5.32 -7.24
C ARG A 409 -5.97 6.02 -7.49
N GLU A 410 -7.06 5.50 -6.93
CA GLU A 410 -8.39 6.11 -7.02
C GLU A 410 -8.43 7.51 -6.41
N LYS A 411 -7.94 7.67 -5.18
CA LYS A 411 -7.84 8.99 -4.51
C LYS A 411 -7.02 10.00 -5.32
N MET A 412 -5.96 9.53 -5.96
CA MET A 412 -5.09 10.38 -6.77
C MET A 412 -5.76 10.77 -8.10
N LEU A 413 -6.52 9.87 -8.71
CA LEU A 413 -7.33 10.18 -9.89
C LEU A 413 -8.43 11.20 -9.57
N GLU A 414 -9.12 11.02 -8.44
CA GLU A 414 -10.14 11.97 -7.96
C GLU A 414 -9.51 13.36 -7.71
N PHE A 415 -8.36 13.40 -7.04
CA PHE A 415 -7.61 14.63 -6.82
C PHE A 415 -7.24 15.31 -8.15
N PHE A 416 -6.65 14.58 -9.10
CA PHE A 416 -6.27 15.17 -10.39
C PHE A 416 -7.47 15.62 -11.23
N GLY A 417 -8.62 14.97 -11.08
CA GLY A 417 -9.89 15.46 -11.65
C GLY A 417 -10.23 16.86 -11.15
N LYS A 418 -10.21 17.05 -9.82
CA LYS A 418 -10.46 18.35 -9.17
C LYS A 418 -9.42 19.41 -9.57
N VAL A 419 -8.15 19.02 -9.63
CA VAL A 419 -7.05 19.90 -10.06
C VAL A 419 -7.21 20.38 -11.49
N HIS A 420 -7.77 19.56 -12.38
CA HIS A 420 -7.99 19.97 -13.77
C HIS A 420 -9.03 21.10 -13.87
N GLN A 421 -10.15 20.99 -13.14
CA GLN A 421 -11.16 22.04 -13.05
C GLN A 421 -10.57 23.34 -12.48
N LEU A 422 -9.73 23.19 -11.45
CA LEU A 422 -9.03 24.31 -10.83
C LEU A 422 -8.02 24.98 -11.77
N ALA A 423 -7.36 24.20 -12.62
CA ALA A 423 -6.44 24.73 -13.62
C ALA A 423 -7.15 25.69 -14.58
N ASP A 424 -8.35 25.33 -15.03
CA ASP A 424 -9.15 26.19 -15.91
C ASP A 424 -9.60 27.47 -15.18
N LEU A 425 -9.96 27.40 -13.89
CA LEU A 425 -10.21 28.59 -13.06
C LEU A 425 -8.97 29.50 -13.03
N TRP A 426 -7.81 28.94 -12.69
CA TRP A 426 -6.59 29.74 -12.57
C TRP A 426 -6.15 30.34 -13.91
N LEU A 427 -6.19 29.56 -14.99
CA LEU A 427 -5.77 30.01 -16.32
C LEU A 427 -6.70 31.06 -16.93
N PHE A 428 -8.01 30.86 -16.82
CA PHE A 428 -8.98 31.69 -17.54
C PHE A 428 -9.58 32.82 -16.71
N ARG A 429 -9.41 32.80 -15.38
CA ARG A 429 -9.95 33.81 -14.49
C ARG A 429 -8.86 34.46 -13.64
N THR A 430 -8.17 33.68 -12.80
CA THR A 430 -7.32 34.24 -11.76
C THR A 430 -6.05 34.90 -12.33
N LEU A 431 -5.36 34.24 -13.27
CA LEU A 431 -4.13 34.76 -13.87
C LEU A 431 -4.35 36.05 -14.70
N PRO A 432 -5.31 36.12 -15.64
CA PRO A 432 -5.57 37.37 -16.37
C PRO A 432 -5.89 38.55 -15.45
N ARG A 433 -6.59 38.30 -14.34
CA ARG A 433 -6.89 39.34 -13.33
C ARG A 433 -5.64 39.77 -12.56
N LEU A 434 -4.77 38.84 -12.17
CA LEU A 434 -3.49 39.17 -11.55
C LEU A 434 -2.55 39.93 -12.50
N GLU A 435 -2.54 39.58 -13.78
CA GLU A 435 -1.80 40.32 -14.82
C GLU A 435 -2.33 41.75 -14.99
N LEU A 436 -3.66 41.91 -15.06
CA LEU A 436 -4.29 43.23 -15.13
C LEU A 436 -3.95 44.07 -13.91
N MET A 437 -4.12 43.51 -12.71
CA MET A 437 -3.81 44.23 -11.48
C MET A 437 -2.33 44.61 -11.39
N LYS A 438 -1.42 43.74 -11.86
CA LYS A 438 0.02 44.03 -11.94
C LYS A 438 0.28 45.24 -12.85
N LEU A 439 -0.27 45.26 -14.07
CA LEU A 439 -0.13 46.39 -15.01
C LEU A 439 -0.61 47.70 -14.37
N LEU A 440 -1.76 47.69 -13.71
CA LEU A 440 -2.31 48.87 -13.03
C LEU A 440 -1.43 49.28 -11.85
N GLY A 441 -0.88 48.32 -11.10
CA GLY A 441 0.08 48.58 -10.02
C GLY A 441 1.37 49.21 -10.53
N GLU A 442 1.94 48.74 -11.64
CA GLU A 442 3.11 49.33 -12.28
C GLU A 442 2.85 50.77 -12.71
N SER A 443 1.68 51.05 -13.33
CA SER A 443 1.30 52.42 -13.69
C SER A 443 1.19 53.35 -12.47
N LEU A 444 0.74 52.81 -11.34
CA LEU A 444 0.65 53.55 -10.09
C LEU A 444 2.03 53.86 -9.51
N GLN A 445 3.01 52.96 -9.70
CA GLN A 445 4.40 53.19 -9.30
C GLN A 445 5.07 54.27 -10.15
N ASP A 446 4.73 54.36 -11.43
CA ASP A 446 5.31 55.30 -12.39
C ASP A 446 4.65 56.69 -12.36
N ALA A 447 3.42 56.80 -11.84
CA ALA A 447 2.69 58.06 -11.75
C ALA A 447 3.40 59.08 -10.83
N GLU A 448 3.32 60.37 -11.15
CA GLU A 448 3.82 61.46 -10.32
C GLU A 448 3.07 61.53 -8.98
N ASP A 449 3.75 61.96 -7.90
CA ASP A 449 3.18 62.00 -6.54
C ASP A 449 1.85 62.77 -6.44
N ALA A 450 1.67 63.80 -7.27
CA ALA A 450 0.44 64.60 -7.32
C ALA A 450 -0.77 63.84 -7.92
N ASP A 451 -0.52 62.88 -8.81
CA ASP A 451 -1.56 62.18 -9.56
C ASP A 451 -1.90 60.80 -8.98
N VAL A 452 -1.04 60.22 -8.14
CA VAL A 452 -1.21 58.84 -7.61
C VAL A 452 -2.56 58.65 -6.94
N ALA A 453 -2.99 59.59 -6.10
CA ALA A 453 -4.26 59.46 -5.37
C ALA A 453 -5.47 59.44 -6.32
N LYS A 454 -5.45 60.29 -7.36
CA LYS A 454 -6.51 60.36 -8.37
C LYS A 454 -6.51 59.09 -9.23
N LEU A 455 -5.34 58.64 -9.68
CA LEU A 455 -5.18 57.43 -10.48
C LEU A 455 -5.62 56.18 -9.69
N MET A 456 -5.25 56.07 -8.42
CA MET A 456 -5.68 54.98 -7.54
C MET A 456 -7.20 54.92 -7.38
N ALA A 457 -7.86 56.07 -7.21
CA ALA A 457 -9.31 56.14 -7.10
C ALA A 457 -10.00 55.70 -8.41
N ASP A 458 -9.48 56.15 -9.57
CA ASP A 458 -9.98 55.74 -10.89
C ASP A 458 -9.80 54.24 -11.13
N ILE A 459 -8.61 53.70 -10.84
CA ILE A 459 -8.33 52.25 -10.90
C ILE A 459 -9.32 51.49 -10.03
N THR A 460 -9.49 51.89 -8.78
CA THR A 460 -10.35 51.18 -7.81
C THR A 460 -11.80 51.15 -8.29
N SER A 461 -12.32 52.28 -8.78
CA SER A 461 -13.68 52.37 -9.28
C SER A 461 -13.90 51.45 -10.49
N LYS A 462 -13.00 51.51 -11.47
CA LYS A 462 -13.14 50.77 -12.73
C LYS A 462 -12.90 49.27 -12.55
N VAL A 463 -11.93 48.88 -11.72
CA VAL A 463 -11.71 47.47 -11.37
C VAL A 463 -12.93 46.92 -10.63
N SER A 464 -13.53 47.68 -9.71
CA SER A 464 -14.74 47.25 -9.00
C SER A 464 -15.91 46.98 -9.96
N GLU A 465 -16.12 47.85 -10.96
CA GLU A 465 -17.14 47.66 -12.01
C GLU A 465 -16.86 46.42 -12.88
N LEU A 466 -15.60 46.21 -13.25
CA LEU A 466 -15.15 45.03 -13.99
C LEU A 466 -15.41 43.74 -13.19
N GLU A 467 -15.05 43.74 -11.90
CA GLU A 467 -15.22 42.61 -10.99
C GLU A 467 -16.71 42.26 -10.78
N ALA A 468 -17.57 43.27 -10.65
CA ALA A 468 -19.02 43.06 -10.56
C ALA A 468 -19.62 42.41 -11.83
N SER A 469 -18.98 42.62 -12.97
CA SER A 469 -19.39 42.07 -14.27
C SER A 469 -18.97 40.62 -14.49
N LEU A 470 -18.01 40.11 -13.71
CA LEU A 470 -17.53 38.73 -13.83
C LEU A 470 -18.58 37.72 -13.36
N ILE A 471 -18.49 36.51 -13.92
CA ILE A 471 -19.23 35.33 -13.44
C ILE A 471 -18.84 35.07 -11.98
N THR A 472 -19.75 34.62 -11.12
CA THR A 472 -19.40 34.35 -9.72
C THR A 472 -18.52 33.11 -9.59
N LEU A 473 -17.79 32.98 -8.48
CA LEU A 473 -16.91 31.83 -8.25
C LEU A 473 -17.70 30.50 -8.12
N SER A 474 -18.91 30.55 -7.54
CA SER A 474 -19.80 29.38 -7.44
C SER A 474 -20.23 28.90 -8.83
N ASP A 475 -20.63 29.83 -9.70
CA ASP A 475 -21.09 29.49 -11.06
C ASP A 475 -19.91 29.00 -11.93
N TRP A 476 -18.69 29.45 -11.64
CA TRP A 476 -17.49 29.00 -12.35
C TRP A 476 -17.09 27.56 -12.02
N ASN A 477 -17.33 27.14 -10.77
CA ASN A 477 -16.96 25.82 -10.27
C ASN A 477 -17.93 24.71 -10.72
N CYS A 478 -19.09 25.08 -11.28
CA CYS A 478 -19.97 24.13 -11.94
C CYS A 478 -19.33 23.64 -13.25
N ASP A 479 -19.26 22.32 -13.44
CA ASP A 479 -18.78 21.68 -14.69
C ASP A 479 -19.62 22.04 -15.93
N GLU A 480 -20.69 22.80 -15.74
CA GLU A 480 -21.67 23.18 -16.77
C GLU A 480 -21.19 24.32 -17.67
N LEU A 481 -20.21 25.13 -17.23
CA LEU A 481 -19.74 26.26 -18.01
C LEU A 481 -18.78 25.79 -19.13
N PRO A 482 -19.13 25.95 -20.43
CA PRO A 482 -18.28 25.48 -21.52
C PRO A 482 -16.91 26.15 -21.50
N ARG A 483 -15.86 25.36 -21.80
CA ARG A 483 -14.47 25.85 -21.83
C ARG A 483 -14.29 27.05 -22.77
N GLU A 484 -15.02 27.10 -23.88
CA GLU A 484 -14.95 28.22 -24.82
C GLU A 484 -15.47 29.53 -24.20
N SER A 485 -16.53 29.47 -23.40
CA SER A 485 -17.04 30.63 -22.66
C SER A 485 -16.04 31.10 -21.61
N LYS A 486 -15.40 30.17 -20.88
CA LYS A 486 -14.30 30.49 -19.94
C LYS A 486 -13.16 31.22 -20.65
N LYS A 487 -12.77 30.72 -21.83
CA LYS A 487 -11.71 31.31 -22.66
C LYS A 487 -12.08 32.70 -23.19
N GLN A 488 -13.32 32.93 -23.62
CA GLN A 488 -13.78 34.25 -24.07
C GLN A 488 -13.69 35.30 -22.94
N VAL A 489 -14.06 34.93 -21.72
CA VAL A 489 -13.88 35.78 -20.54
C VAL A 489 -12.41 36.10 -20.32
N ALA A 490 -11.53 35.09 -20.39
CA ALA A 490 -10.09 35.28 -20.26
C ALA A 490 -9.54 36.22 -21.33
N ASP A 491 -9.90 36.00 -22.60
CA ASP A 491 -9.43 36.78 -23.75
C ASP A 491 -9.87 38.25 -23.64
N ALA A 492 -11.08 38.52 -23.13
CA ALA A 492 -11.57 39.88 -22.88
C ALA A 492 -10.72 40.61 -21.83
N ILE A 493 -10.32 39.94 -20.75
CA ILE A 493 -9.45 40.52 -19.70
C ILE A 493 -8.01 40.66 -20.23
N THR A 494 -7.46 39.63 -20.87
CA THR A 494 -6.11 39.65 -21.44
C THR A 494 -5.96 40.69 -22.55
N LYS A 495 -7.04 41.04 -23.26
CA LYS A 495 -7.01 42.15 -24.22
C LYS A 495 -6.68 43.48 -23.52
N LEU A 496 -7.16 43.68 -22.29
CA LEU A 496 -6.87 44.87 -21.50
C LEU A 496 -5.40 44.93 -21.04
N THR A 497 -4.77 43.77 -20.78
CA THR A 497 -3.37 43.70 -20.31
C THR A 497 -2.34 43.98 -21.40
N ARG A 498 -2.76 43.99 -22.68
CA ARG A 498 -1.91 44.30 -23.84
C ARG A 498 -1.83 45.80 -24.17
N LEU A 499 -2.63 46.61 -23.51
CA LEU A 499 -2.70 48.05 -23.72
C LEU A 499 -1.80 48.77 -22.70
N LEU A 500 -1.53 50.06 -22.96
CA LEU A 500 -0.96 50.93 -21.93
C LEU A 500 -1.99 51.19 -20.84
N ALA A 501 -1.56 51.40 -19.60
CA ALA A 501 -2.45 51.50 -18.44
C ALA A 501 -3.55 52.57 -18.60
N GLU A 502 -3.24 53.73 -19.18
CA GLU A 502 -4.24 54.78 -19.48
C GLU A 502 -5.32 54.27 -20.43
N GLN A 503 -4.91 53.64 -21.54
CA GLN A 503 -5.83 53.05 -22.52
C GLN A 503 -6.61 51.87 -21.92
N THR A 504 -5.99 51.08 -21.05
CA THR A 504 -6.65 50.02 -20.29
C THR A 504 -7.78 50.58 -19.45
N LEU A 505 -7.55 51.68 -18.72
CA LEU A 505 -8.56 52.34 -17.89
C LEU A 505 -9.67 52.97 -18.74
N GLU A 506 -9.38 53.46 -19.95
CA GLU A 506 -10.40 53.95 -20.88
C GLU A 506 -11.27 52.83 -21.46
N GLN A 507 -10.69 51.66 -21.75
CA GLN A 507 -11.42 50.53 -22.34
C GLN A 507 -12.13 49.62 -21.32
N MET A 508 -11.79 49.73 -20.03
CA MET A 508 -12.34 48.86 -18.97
C MET A 508 -13.87 48.88 -18.86
N PRO A 509 -14.58 50.03 -18.99
CA PRO A 509 -16.05 50.03 -18.97
C PRO A 509 -16.67 49.25 -20.15
N ALA A 510 -16.07 49.34 -21.33
CA ALA A 510 -16.52 48.58 -22.50
C ALA A 510 -16.32 47.07 -22.29
N ALA A 511 -15.17 46.67 -21.74
CA ALA A 511 -14.89 45.27 -21.38
C ALA A 511 -15.84 44.77 -20.28
N SER A 512 -16.19 45.60 -19.29
CA SER A 512 -17.15 45.26 -18.23
C SER A 512 -18.53 44.94 -18.80
N LYS A 513 -18.98 45.73 -19.78
CA LYS A 513 -20.23 45.48 -20.51
C LYS A 513 -20.17 44.18 -21.32
N GLU A 514 -19.06 43.92 -22.01
CA GLU A 514 -18.84 42.67 -22.76
C GLU A 514 -18.87 41.44 -21.82
N LEU A 515 -18.16 41.50 -20.69
CA LEU A 515 -18.14 40.45 -19.67
C LEU A 515 -19.52 40.19 -19.07
N SER A 516 -20.30 41.25 -18.82
CA SER A 516 -21.69 41.13 -18.36
C SER A 516 -22.57 40.40 -19.38
N GLN A 517 -22.37 40.64 -20.68
CA GLN A 517 -23.08 39.93 -21.75
C GLN A 517 -22.66 38.46 -21.84
N LEU A 518 -21.36 38.17 -21.75
CA LEU A 518 -20.84 36.80 -21.71
C LEU A 518 -21.38 36.05 -20.50
N ARG A 519 -21.42 36.68 -19.32
CA ARG A 519 -22.03 36.13 -18.10
C ARG A 519 -23.49 35.78 -18.32
N ALA A 520 -24.28 36.70 -18.88
CA ALA A 520 -25.69 36.46 -19.14
C ALA A 520 -25.92 35.32 -20.14
N ALA A 521 -25.14 35.27 -21.22
CA ALA A 521 -25.22 34.20 -22.21
C ALA A 521 -24.85 32.83 -21.63
N ALA A 522 -23.83 32.79 -20.78
CA ALA A 522 -23.39 31.54 -20.18
C ALA A 522 -24.40 31.00 -19.16
N LEU A 523 -24.97 31.86 -18.31
CA LEU A 523 -26.04 31.49 -17.38
C LEU A 523 -27.33 31.07 -18.09
N ALA A 524 -27.61 31.61 -19.28
CA ALA A 524 -28.75 31.20 -20.09
C ALA A 524 -28.58 29.82 -20.75
N THR A 525 -27.34 29.30 -20.81
CA THR A 525 -27.06 27.97 -21.38
C THR A 525 -27.18 26.86 -20.33
N THR A 526 -27.03 27.20 -19.05
CA THR A 526 -27.11 26.27 -17.92
C THR A 526 -28.52 26.15 -17.33
N ALA A 527 -29.37 27.16 -17.55
CA ALA A 527 -30.78 27.17 -17.16
C ALA A 527 -31.66 26.45 -18.20
#